data_AF-A0A1I5FJK9-F1
#
_entry.id   AF-A0A1I5FJK9-F1
#
_cell.length_a   1.000
_cell.length_b   1.000
_cell.length_c   1.000
_cell.angle_alpha   90.00
_cell.angle_beta   90.00
_cell.angle_gamma   90.00
#
_symmetry.space_group_name_H-M   'P 1'
#
loop_
_entity.id
_entity.type
_entity.pdbx_description
1 polymer ?
#
loop_
_entity_poly.entity_id
_entity_poly.type
_entity_poly.pdbx_seq_one_letter_code
_entity_poly.pdbx_strand_id
1 'polypeptide(L)'
;MHRNRYILFENKTKTMKKLLSTKALLILILSLNVLVILFQFIYVTPEPVINNLDFPENRIEDIQAIKQLEQINAEGWAEGSGYKMASVFTADADYVTFNGEWLKGNEEIAKVHQELFDGVLKGSSLANRNIRSIQFVAENVAIIHMTGAVLQKGKSEPAKSRNSIQTLIAKKENNEWRFVAFHNARIKRISLWEGMMMSFN
;
A
#
# COMPACT_ATOMS: atom_id res chain seq x y z
N MET A 1 21.49 -67.64 -10.39
CA MET A 1 22.03 -66.28 -10.12
C MET A 1 21.00 -65.14 -10.10
N HIS A 2 19.67 -65.37 -10.07
CA HIS A 2 18.67 -64.30 -10.19
C HIS A 2 18.02 -63.79 -8.89
N ARG A 3 18.21 -64.46 -7.74
CA ARG A 3 17.53 -64.11 -6.47
C ARG A 3 18.10 -62.86 -5.77
N ASN A 4 19.38 -62.53 -5.96
CA ASN A 4 20.02 -61.43 -5.24
C ASN A 4 19.70 -60.03 -5.80
N ARG A 5 19.25 -59.91 -7.06
CA ARG A 5 18.86 -58.60 -7.63
C ARG A 5 17.51 -58.10 -7.13
N TYR A 6 16.57 -58.99 -6.84
CA TYR A 6 15.22 -58.63 -6.34
C TYR A 6 15.29 -58.03 -4.92
N ILE A 7 16.07 -58.64 -4.03
CA ILE A 7 16.21 -58.19 -2.63
C ILE A 7 16.85 -56.79 -2.54
N LEU A 8 17.82 -56.49 -3.42
CA LEU A 8 18.46 -55.17 -3.48
C LEU A 8 17.50 -54.08 -3.98
N PHE A 9 16.63 -54.41 -4.94
CA PHE A 9 15.63 -53.48 -5.46
C PHE A 9 14.54 -53.18 -4.42
N GLU A 10 14.06 -54.22 -3.73
CA GLU A 10 13.04 -54.12 -2.70
C GLU A 10 13.53 -53.30 -1.49
N ASN A 11 14.79 -53.48 -1.09
CA ASN A 11 15.43 -52.65 -0.07
C ASN A 11 15.59 -51.20 -0.52
N LYS A 12 16.02 -50.92 -1.76
CA LYS A 12 16.09 -49.54 -2.28
C LYS A 12 14.71 -48.86 -2.28
N THR A 13 13.64 -49.56 -2.64
CA THR A 13 12.28 -49.01 -2.61
C THR A 13 11.74 -48.80 -1.19
N LYS A 14 12.10 -49.65 -0.23
CA LYS A 14 11.72 -49.49 1.19
C LYS A 14 12.48 -48.32 1.84
N THR A 15 13.75 -48.15 1.47
CA THR A 15 14.60 -47.02 1.88
C THR A 15 14.18 -45.70 1.22
N MET A 16 13.77 -45.71 -0.07
CA MET A 16 13.18 -44.53 -0.73
C MET A 16 11.79 -44.17 -0.17
N LYS A 17 10.95 -45.15 0.14
CA LYS A 17 9.66 -44.90 0.84
C LYS A 17 9.86 -44.36 2.25
N LYS A 18 11.00 -44.62 2.89
CA LYS A 18 11.40 -44.03 4.17
C LYS A 18 11.90 -42.58 4.04
N LEU A 19 12.43 -42.20 2.86
CA LEU A 19 12.92 -40.84 2.57
C LEU A 19 11.79 -39.81 2.41
N LEU A 20 10.58 -40.24 2.04
CA LEU A 20 9.41 -39.36 1.87
C LEU A 20 8.23 -39.88 2.68
N SER A 21 8.40 -39.95 4.00
CA SER A 21 7.23 -40.05 4.89
C SER A 21 6.42 -38.75 4.79
N THR A 22 5.10 -38.82 4.97
CA THR A 22 4.23 -37.62 5.00
C THR A 22 4.72 -36.57 6.01
N LYS A 23 5.31 -37.00 7.13
CA LYS A 23 5.94 -36.12 8.12
C LYS A 23 7.19 -35.41 7.56
N ALA A 24 8.05 -36.12 6.84
CA ALA A 24 9.24 -35.53 6.22
C ALA A 24 8.87 -34.52 5.13
N LEU A 25 7.85 -34.83 4.32
CA LEU A 25 7.34 -33.91 3.30
C LEU A 25 6.71 -32.65 3.93
N LEU A 26 5.94 -32.81 5.01
CA LEU A 26 5.37 -31.68 5.75
C LEU A 26 6.46 -30.78 6.34
N ILE A 27 7.49 -31.37 6.98
CA ILE A 27 8.62 -30.62 7.52
C ILE A 27 9.31 -29.84 6.40
N LEU A 28 9.58 -30.47 5.26
CA LEU A 28 10.20 -29.82 4.12
C LEU A 28 9.37 -28.62 3.63
N ILE A 29 8.05 -28.78 3.46
CA ILE A 29 7.14 -27.69 3.05
C ILE A 29 7.18 -26.55 4.07
N LEU A 30 7.10 -26.85 5.36
CA LEU A 30 7.15 -25.84 6.42
C LEU A 30 8.50 -25.11 6.41
N SER A 31 9.60 -25.83 6.28
CA SER A 31 10.95 -25.25 6.18
C SER A 31 11.11 -24.34 4.95
N LEU A 32 10.58 -24.76 3.79
CA LEU A 32 10.56 -23.93 2.58
C LEU A 32 9.72 -22.66 2.78
N ASN A 33 8.55 -22.76 3.41
CA ASN A 33 7.71 -21.59 3.72
C ASN A 33 8.43 -20.62 4.66
N VAL A 34 9.11 -21.13 5.70
CA VAL A 34 9.92 -20.30 6.61
C VAL A 34 11.04 -19.60 5.84
N LEU A 35 11.72 -20.29 4.92
CA LEU A 35 12.78 -19.70 4.10
C LEU A 35 12.24 -18.56 3.21
N VAL A 36 11.09 -18.76 2.55
CA VAL A 36 10.44 -17.73 1.74
C VAL A 36 10.06 -16.53 2.59
N ILE A 37 9.49 -16.74 3.78
CA ILE A 37 9.15 -15.67 4.72
C ILE A 37 10.41 -14.90 5.12
N LEU A 38 11.51 -15.58 5.47
CA LEU A 38 12.77 -14.93 5.82
C LEU A 38 13.31 -14.07 4.66
N PHE A 39 13.19 -14.55 3.42
CA PHE A 39 13.64 -13.81 2.23
C PHE A 39 12.80 -12.57 1.93
N GLN A 40 11.57 -12.48 2.43
CA GLN A 40 10.77 -11.25 2.36
C GLN A 40 11.30 -10.14 3.28
N PHE A 41 12.08 -10.48 4.30
CA PHE A 41 12.69 -9.52 5.23
C PHE A 41 14.17 -9.23 4.94
N ILE A 42 14.77 -9.94 3.98
CA ILE A 42 16.07 -9.60 3.41
C ILE A 42 15.79 -8.68 2.23
N TYR A 43 16.45 -7.53 2.18
CA TYR A 43 16.19 -6.50 1.16
C TYR A 43 17.41 -6.28 0.28
N VAL A 44 17.17 -6.11 -1.02
CA VAL A 44 18.22 -5.90 -2.03
C VAL A 44 18.35 -4.44 -2.47
N THR A 45 17.45 -3.56 -2.02
CA THR A 45 17.53 -2.11 -2.24
C THR A 45 17.68 -1.36 -0.92
N PRO A 46 18.25 -0.14 -0.93
CA PRO A 46 18.12 0.78 0.20
C PRO A 46 16.65 1.19 0.42
N GLU A 47 16.38 1.89 1.53
CA GLU A 47 15.09 2.55 1.76
C GLU A 47 14.83 3.60 0.65
N PRO A 48 13.59 3.69 0.11
CA PRO A 48 13.25 4.74 -0.83
C PRO A 48 13.46 6.14 -0.23
N VAL A 49 14.02 7.05 -1.01
CA VAL A 49 14.18 8.46 -0.63
C VAL A 49 12.89 9.21 -0.95
N ILE A 50 12.34 9.90 0.05
CA ILE A 50 11.19 10.79 -0.10
C ILE A 50 11.68 12.23 0.01
N ASN A 51 11.54 12.99 -1.07
CA ASN A 51 11.95 14.39 -1.10
C ASN A 51 11.00 15.25 -0.27
N ASN A 52 11.53 16.37 0.23
CA ASN A 52 10.77 17.43 0.85
C ASN A 52 11.17 18.75 0.17
N LEU A 53 10.21 19.48 -0.36
CA LEU A 53 10.43 20.71 -1.10
C LEU A 53 9.76 21.87 -0.39
N ASP A 54 10.34 23.07 -0.53
CA ASP A 54 9.76 24.29 0.01
C ASP A 54 8.44 24.63 -0.69
N PHE A 55 7.57 25.32 0.03
CA PHE A 55 6.31 25.80 -0.52
C PHE A 55 6.47 27.20 -1.08
N PRO A 56 5.77 27.54 -2.18
CA PRO A 56 5.83 28.88 -2.75
C PRO A 56 5.25 29.92 -1.79
N GLU A 57 6.04 30.95 -1.47
CA GLU A 57 5.67 32.00 -0.51
C GLU A 57 4.54 32.90 -0.99
N ASN A 58 4.31 32.99 -2.31
CA ASN A 58 3.30 33.86 -2.92
C ASN A 58 1.90 33.22 -3.04
N ARG A 59 1.68 32.02 -2.48
CA ARG A 59 0.42 31.25 -2.60
C ARG A 59 -0.11 30.74 -1.26
N ILE A 60 0.13 31.48 -0.17
CA ILE A 60 -0.18 31.03 1.20
C ILE A 60 -1.65 30.62 1.37
N GLU A 61 -2.59 31.41 0.88
CA GLU A 61 -4.03 31.13 1.00
C GLU A 61 -4.43 29.82 0.29
N ASP A 62 -3.93 29.60 -0.92
CA ASP A 62 -4.20 28.38 -1.67
C ASP A 62 -3.56 27.15 -1.02
N ILE A 63 -2.35 27.30 -0.47
CA ILE A 63 -1.69 26.25 0.31
C ILE A 63 -2.51 25.88 1.54
N GLN A 64 -3.07 26.87 2.25
CA GLN A 64 -3.93 26.60 3.40
C GLN A 64 -5.23 25.91 2.99
N ALA A 65 -5.85 26.32 1.89
CA ALA A 65 -7.04 25.65 1.37
C ALA A 65 -6.77 24.18 1.01
N ILE A 66 -5.64 23.89 0.35
CA ILE A 66 -5.23 22.51 0.02
C ILE A 66 -4.97 21.70 1.30
N LYS A 67 -4.30 22.29 2.31
CA LYS A 67 -4.11 21.65 3.62
C LYS A 67 -5.44 21.35 4.32
N GLN A 68 -6.43 22.22 4.15
CA GLN A 68 -7.76 22.03 4.71
C GLN A 68 -8.50 20.86 4.04
N LEU A 69 -8.38 20.69 2.72
CA LEU A 69 -8.91 19.50 2.04
C LEU A 69 -8.30 18.21 2.61
N GLU A 70 -6.98 18.19 2.77
CA GLU A 70 -6.30 17.07 3.42
C GLU A 70 -6.83 16.84 4.85
N GLN A 71 -7.06 17.90 5.62
CA GLN A 71 -7.60 17.77 6.97
C GLN A 71 -9.00 17.16 6.98
N ILE A 72 -9.92 17.65 6.14
CA ILE A 72 -11.29 17.12 5.99
C ILE A 72 -11.26 15.64 5.59
N ASN A 73 -10.38 15.25 4.67
CA ASN A 73 -10.23 13.86 4.26
C ASN A 73 -9.86 12.94 5.44
N ALA A 74 -8.89 13.35 6.25
CA ALA A 74 -8.44 12.56 7.40
C ALA A 74 -9.47 12.52 8.54
N GLU A 75 -10.22 13.60 8.74
CA GLU A 75 -11.35 13.60 9.67
C GLU A 75 -12.43 12.62 9.22
N GLY A 76 -12.81 12.65 7.95
CA GLY A 76 -13.75 11.68 7.39
C GLY A 76 -13.30 10.24 7.58
N TRP A 77 -12.00 9.96 7.41
CA TRP A 77 -11.43 8.65 7.70
C TRP A 77 -11.56 8.28 9.19
N ALA A 78 -11.12 9.17 10.09
CA ALA A 78 -11.16 8.91 11.53
C ALA A 78 -12.59 8.72 12.07
N GLU A 79 -13.55 9.41 11.48
CA GLU A 79 -14.99 9.26 11.76
C GLU A 79 -15.61 8.01 11.11
N GLY A 80 -14.90 7.35 10.19
CA GLY A 80 -15.44 6.24 9.40
C GLY A 80 -16.55 6.67 8.43
N SER A 81 -16.50 7.93 7.95
CA SER A 81 -17.46 8.52 7.03
C SER A 81 -16.87 8.59 5.62
N GLY A 82 -17.29 7.65 4.76
CA GLY A 82 -16.94 7.65 3.34
C GLY A 82 -17.37 8.95 2.66
N TYR A 83 -18.55 9.47 2.99
CA TYR A 83 -19.07 10.73 2.46
C TYR A 83 -18.18 11.94 2.82
N LYS A 84 -17.84 12.12 4.10
CA LYS A 84 -16.99 13.26 4.52
C LYS A 84 -15.59 13.14 3.91
N MET A 85 -15.02 11.94 3.92
CA MET A 85 -13.71 11.65 3.33
C MET A 85 -13.69 11.98 1.84
N ALA A 86 -14.72 11.57 1.10
CA ALA A 86 -14.81 11.77 -0.34
C ALA A 86 -15.26 13.18 -0.76
N SER A 87 -15.81 13.97 0.17
CA SER A 87 -16.36 15.30 -0.13
C SER A 87 -15.33 16.26 -0.74
N VAL A 88 -14.04 16.06 -0.47
CA VAL A 88 -12.96 16.92 -1.00
C VAL A 88 -12.62 16.64 -2.47
N PHE A 89 -13.17 15.56 -3.04
CA PHE A 89 -12.96 15.18 -4.43
C PHE A 89 -14.06 15.73 -5.34
N THR A 90 -13.73 15.97 -6.61
CA THR A 90 -14.72 16.33 -7.64
C THR A 90 -15.58 15.13 -8.04
N ALA A 91 -16.73 15.41 -8.66
CA ALA A 91 -17.66 14.39 -9.16
C ALA A 91 -17.05 13.48 -10.24
N ASP A 92 -15.95 13.91 -10.86
CA ASP A 92 -15.23 13.19 -11.91
C ASP A 92 -13.80 12.79 -11.49
N ALA A 93 -13.47 12.86 -10.20
CA ALA A 93 -12.11 12.63 -9.72
C ALA A 93 -11.60 11.20 -10.00
N ASP A 94 -10.29 11.07 -10.22
CA ASP A 94 -9.61 9.79 -10.39
C ASP A 94 -8.91 9.36 -9.09
N TYR A 95 -9.39 8.30 -8.45
CA TYR A 95 -8.80 7.80 -7.20
C TYR A 95 -8.22 6.40 -7.41
N VAL A 96 -6.90 6.28 -7.39
CA VAL A 96 -6.17 5.02 -7.48
C VAL A 96 -5.69 4.60 -6.09
N THR A 97 -6.24 3.50 -5.59
CA THR A 97 -5.88 2.92 -4.31
C THR A 97 -4.48 2.29 -4.35
N PHE A 98 -3.94 1.96 -3.18
CA PHE A 98 -2.60 1.37 -3.08
C PHE A 98 -2.44 0.00 -3.77
N ASN A 99 -3.56 -0.69 -4.03
CA ASN A 99 -3.60 -1.98 -4.71
C ASN A 99 -4.02 -1.85 -6.17
N GLY A 100 -4.08 -0.63 -6.72
CA GLY A 100 -4.33 -0.37 -8.13
C GLY A 100 -5.80 -0.39 -8.54
N GLU A 101 -6.73 -0.41 -7.58
CA GLU A 101 -8.15 -0.20 -7.88
C GLU A 101 -8.37 1.27 -8.21
N TRP A 102 -9.06 1.53 -9.31
CA TRP A 102 -9.36 2.88 -9.81
C TRP A 102 -10.84 3.17 -9.66
N LEU A 103 -11.15 4.17 -8.84
CA LEU A 103 -12.50 4.64 -8.54
C LEU A 103 -12.73 6.00 -9.23
N LYS A 104 -13.92 6.21 -9.77
CA LYS A 104 -14.30 7.41 -10.52
C LYS A 104 -15.36 8.23 -9.79
N GLY A 105 -15.00 9.45 -9.45
CA GLY A 105 -15.88 10.43 -8.83
C GLY A 105 -16.05 10.24 -7.32
N ASN A 106 -16.44 11.32 -6.66
CA ASN A 106 -16.65 11.35 -5.21
C ASN A 106 -17.69 10.32 -4.71
N GLU A 107 -18.73 10.02 -5.48
CA GLU A 107 -19.77 9.04 -5.09
C GLU A 107 -19.21 7.62 -4.98
N GLU A 108 -18.43 7.16 -5.97
CA GLU A 108 -17.81 5.84 -5.94
C GLU A 108 -16.74 5.76 -4.85
N ILE A 109 -15.92 6.81 -4.71
CA ILE A 109 -14.94 6.93 -3.63
C ILE A 109 -15.63 6.81 -2.27
N ALA A 110 -16.73 7.53 -2.05
CA ALA A 110 -17.48 7.51 -0.80
C ALA A 110 -18.03 6.11 -0.49
N LYS A 111 -18.66 5.47 -1.47
CA LYS A 111 -19.27 4.16 -1.33
C LYS A 111 -18.24 3.10 -0.95
N VAL A 112 -17.16 2.98 -1.73
CA VAL A 112 -16.13 1.95 -1.50
C VAL A 112 -15.43 2.18 -0.15
N HIS A 113 -15.14 3.43 0.21
CA HIS A 113 -14.55 3.71 1.51
C HIS A 113 -15.52 3.44 2.67
N GLN A 114 -16.82 3.69 2.51
CA GLN A 114 -17.80 3.34 3.54
C GLN A 114 -17.83 1.83 3.78
N GLU A 115 -17.84 1.01 2.73
CA GLU A 115 -17.77 -0.45 2.86
C GLU A 115 -16.49 -0.90 3.60
N LEU A 116 -15.36 -0.25 3.34
CA LEU A 116 -14.12 -0.50 4.06
C LEU A 116 -14.19 -0.07 5.53
N PHE A 117 -14.78 1.09 5.82
CA PHE A 117 -14.95 1.62 7.18
C PHE A 117 -15.94 0.80 8.01
N ASP A 118 -16.92 0.17 7.36
CA ASP A 118 -17.85 -0.75 8.02
C ASP A 118 -17.20 -2.12 8.29
N GLY A 119 -16.17 -2.47 7.49
CA GLY A 119 -15.42 -3.72 7.57
C GLY A 119 -13.97 -3.56 8.04
N VAL A 120 -13.02 -3.82 7.14
CA VAL A 120 -11.59 -4.05 7.45
C VAL A 120 -10.84 -2.81 7.95
N LEU A 121 -11.39 -1.61 7.77
CA LEU A 121 -10.83 -0.33 8.23
C LEU A 121 -11.60 0.27 9.41
N LYS A 122 -12.53 -0.48 10.02
CA LYS A 122 -13.37 0.03 11.12
C LYS A 122 -12.55 0.53 12.30
N GLY A 123 -12.71 1.83 12.61
CA GLY A 123 -12.01 2.52 13.69
C GLY A 123 -10.51 2.71 13.44
N SER A 124 -10.06 2.59 12.20
CA SER A 124 -8.73 3.03 11.79
C SER A 124 -8.68 4.55 11.61
N SER A 125 -7.47 5.10 11.59
CA SER A 125 -7.22 6.52 11.28
C SER A 125 -6.00 6.64 10.36
N LEU A 126 -5.63 7.88 10.02
CA LEU A 126 -4.43 8.16 9.23
C LEU A 126 -3.34 8.77 10.12
N ALA A 127 -2.11 8.28 9.96
CA ALA A 127 -0.90 8.72 10.69
C ALA A 127 0.23 9.03 9.71
N ASN A 128 1.33 9.61 10.23
CA ASN A 128 2.54 9.97 9.47
C ASN A 128 2.26 10.87 8.24
N ARG A 129 1.23 11.70 8.36
CA ARG A 129 0.73 12.57 7.29
C ARG A 129 1.60 13.80 7.15
N ASN A 130 2.25 13.94 5.99
CA ASN A 130 3.14 15.07 5.74
C ASN A 130 3.04 15.48 4.27
N ILE A 131 2.57 16.69 3.99
CA ILE A 131 2.68 17.29 2.66
C ILE A 131 4.16 17.59 2.42
N ARG A 132 4.72 16.97 1.39
CA ARG A 132 6.14 17.03 1.02
C ARG A 132 6.43 18.09 -0.02
N SER A 133 5.45 18.40 -0.88
CA SER A 133 5.57 19.45 -1.89
C SER A 133 4.19 19.89 -2.34
N ILE A 134 4.07 21.17 -2.70
CA ILE A 134 2.94 21.70 -3.47
C ILE A 134 3.53 22.49 -4.63
N GLN A 135 3.25 22.08 -5.86
CA GLN A 135 3.68 22.75 -7.08
C GLN A 135 2.45 23.25 -7.84
N PHE A 136 2.33 24.57 -7.99
CA PHE A 136 1.31 25.15 -8.86
C PHE A 136 1.80 25.10 -10.31
N VAL A 137 1.18 24.25 -11.12
CA VAL A 137 1.50 24.10 -12.55
C VAL A 137 0.66 25.03 -13.43
N ALA A 138 -0.41 25.59 -12.86
CA ALA A 138 -1.20 26.69 -13.41
C ALA A 138 -1.76 27.53 -12.25
N GLU A 139 -2.43 28.65 -12.55
CA GLU A 139 -3.04 29.51 -11.53
C GLU A 139 -4.03 28.73 -10.63
N ASN A 140 -4.80 27.84 -11.25
CA ASN A 140 -5.87 27.06 -10.62
C ASN A 140 -5.60 25.55 -10.58
N VAL A 141 -4.35 25.11 -10.79
CA VAL A 141 -3.98 23.68 -10.73
C VAL A 141 -2.70 23.48 -9.93
N ALA A 142 -2.74 22.55 -8.99
CA ALA A 142 -1.61 22.18 -8.16
C ALA A 142 -1.38 20.67 -8.16
N ILE A 143 -0.10 20.26 -8.17
CA ILE A 143 0.36 18.90 -7.91
C ILE A 143 0.88 18.86 -6.47
N ILE A 144 0.42 17.87 -5.72
CA ILE A 144 0.78 17.67 -4.32
C ILE A 144 1.43 16.30 -4.18
N HIS A 145 2.55 16.25 -3.46
CA HIS A 145 3.09 15.00 -2.97
C HIS A 145 2.99 14.99 -1.46
N MET A 146 2.53 13.88 -0.90
CA MET A 146 2.49 13.71 0.55
C MET A 146 2.72 12.27 0.97
N THR A 147 3.14 12.09 2.21
CA THR A 147 3.20 10.75 2.83
C THR A 147 2.04 10.54 3.77
N GLY A 148 1.66 9.29 3.98
CA GLY A 148 0.67 8.90 4.98
C GLY A 148 0.69 7.39 5.22
N ALA A 149 0.06 6.96 6.31
CA ALA A 149 -0.10 5.56 6.65
C ALA A 149 -1.44 5.32 7.35
N VAL A 150 -2.02 4.14 7.15
CA VAL A 150 -3.20 3.71 7.91
C VAL A 150 -2.75 3.23 9.29
N LEU A 151 -3.27 3.87 10.34
CA LEU A 151 -3.15 3.45 11.73
C LEU A 151 -4.36 2.58 12.08
N GLN A 152 -4.08 1.30 12.36
CA GLN A 152 -5.14 0.35 12.71
C GLN A 152 -5.70 0.61 14.11
N LYS A 153 -6.97 0.28 14.30
CA LYS A 153 -7.66 0.44 15.59
C LYS A 153 -6.86 -0.21 16.73
N GLY A 154 -6.64 0.56 17.80
CA GLY A 154 -5.94 0.09 19.00
C GLY A 154 -4.44 -0.08 18.84
N LYS A 155 -3.83 0.44 17.77
CA LYS A 155 -2.37 0.55 17.62
C LYS A 155 -1.92 1.96 17.95
N SER A 156 -0.72 2.08 18.53
CA SER A 156 -0.06 3.37 18.77
C SER A 156 0.71 3.87 17.55
N GLU A 157 1.18 2.96 16.70
CA GLU A 157 1.98 3.28 15.52
C GLU A 157 1.53 2.45 14.30
N PRO A 158 1.58 3.01 13.08
CA PRO A 158 1.27 2.26 11.87
C PRO A 158 2.38 1.27 11.54
N ALA A 159 2.02 0.11 10.97
CA ALA A 159 3.02 -0.81 10.44
C ALA A 159 3.77 -0.15 9.27
N LYS A 160 5.10 -0.32 9.21
CA LYS A 160 5.94 0.26 8.14
C LYS A 160 5.43 -0.07 6.72
N SER A 161 4.88 -1.27 6.53
CA SER A 161 4.29 -1.72 5.26
C SER A 161 3.02 -0.95 4.83
N ARG A 162 2.46 -0.11 5.71
CA ARG A 162 1.33 0.78 5.43
C ARG A 162 1.77 2.18 5.03
N ASN A 163 3.05 2.53 5.20
CA ASN A 163 3.59 3.80 4.73
C ASN A 163 3.41 3.90 3.22
N SER A 164 2.93 5.06 2.78
CA SER A 164 2.64 5.33 1.39
C SER A 164 3.06 6.75 1.03
N ILE A 165 3.39 6.93 -0.25
CA ILE A 165 3.47 8.23 -0.90
C ILE A 165 2.25 8.39 -1.79
N GLN A 166 1.70 9.58 -1.78
CA GLN A 166 0.51 9.96 -2.52
C GLN A 166 0.85 11.09 -3.47
N THR A 167 0.40 10.99 -4.71
CA THR A 167 0.39 12.09 -5.67
C THR A 167 -1.06 12.53 -5.84
N LEU A 168 -1.35 13.80 -5.56
CA LEU A 168 -2.66 14.39 -5.74
C LEU A 168 -2.60 15.52 -6.75
N ILE A 169 -3.70 15.72 -7.46
CA ILE A 169 -3.93 16.91 -8.27
C ILE A 169 -5.12 17.64 -7.68
N ALA A 170 -4.94 18.92 -7.36
CA ALA A 170 -6.00 19.82 -6.95
C ALA A 170 -6.31 20.82 -8.06
N LYS A 171 -7.60 21.14 -8.23
CA LYS A 171 -8.09 22.16 -9.15
C LYS A 171 -8.94 23.18 -8.39
N LYS A 172 -8.80 24.45 -8.73
CA LYS A 172 -9.62 25.55 -8.21
C LYS A 172 -10.71 25.90 -9.22
N GLU A 173 -11.96 25.83 -8.80
CA GLU A 173 -13.13 26.27 -9.57
C GLU A 173 -14.04 27.09 -8.66
N ASN A 174 -14.56 28.22 -9.15
CA ASN A 174 -15.41 29.13 -8.36
C ASN A 174 -14.80 29.52 -7.01
N ASN A 175 -13.48 29.76 -6.99
CA ASN A 175 -12.67 30.04 -5.81
C ASN A 175 -12.55 28.91 -4.77
N GLU A 176 -13.05 27.70 -5.04
CA GLU A 176 -12.89 26.53 -4.18
C GLU A 176 -11.90 25.53 -4.77
N TRP A 177 -10.98 25.04 -3.94
CA TRP A 177 -10.11 23.92 -4.31
C TRP A 177 -10.82 22.58 -4.07
N ARG A 178 -10.62 21.63 -4.96
CA ARG A 178 -10.99 20.21 -4.80
C ARG A 178 -9.91 19.32 -5.39
N PHE A 179 -9.82 18.08 -4.93
CA PHE A 179 -8.97 17.07 -5.54
C PHE A 179 -9.65 16.47 -6.77
N VAL A 180 -8.93 16.48 -7.89
CA VAL A 180 -9.38 15.86 -9.16
C VAL A 180 -8.66 14.54 -9.41
N ALA A 181 -7.53 14.29 -8.75
CA ALA A 181 -6.85 13.01 -8.82
C ALA A 181 -6.12 12.68 -7.51
N PHE A 182 -6.04 11.40 -7.21
CA PHE A 182 -5.27 10.82 -6.11
C PHE A 182 -4.69 9.48 -6.56
N HIS A 183 -3.40 9.29 -6.36
CA HIS A 183 -2.73 8.02 -6.60
C HIS A 183 -1.90 7.66 -5.37
N ASN A 184 -2.08 6.45 -4.85
CA ASN A 184 -1.40 5.98 -3.65
C ASN A 184 -0.43 4.85 -3.96
N ALA A 185 0.83 4.98 -3.56
CA ALA A 185 1.85 3.94 -3.74
C ALA A 185 2.48 3.57 -2.40
N ARG A 186 2.64 2.27 -2.12
CA ARG A 186 3.32 1.81 -0.91
C ARG A 186 4.80 2.14 -0.97
N ILE A 187 5.32 2.76 0.09
CA ILE A 187 6.75 2.93 0.29
C ILE A 187 7.28 1.59 0.81
N LYS A 188 7.90 0.82 -0.09
CA LYS A 188 8.52 -0.46 0.25
C LYS A 188 9.87 -0.61 -0.42
N ARG A 189 10.75 -1.36 0.23
CA ARG A 189 11.99 -1.87 -0.35
C ARG A 189 11.68 -3.09 -1.21
N ILE A 190 12.57 -3.41 -2.13
CA ILE A 190 12.53 -4.67 -2.86
C ILE A 190 13.20 -5.74 -1.99
N SER A 191 12.44 -6.77 -1.63
CA SER A 191 12.96 -7.94 -0.93
C SER A 191 13.81 -8.82 -1.85
N LEU A 192 14.65 -9.68 -1.27
CA LEU A 192 15.46 -10.65 -2.02
C LEU A 192 14.58 -11.55 -2.88
N TRP A 193 13.44 -11.99 -2.33
CA TRP A 193 12.48 -12.79 -3.09
C TRP A 193 11.92 -12.03 -4.29
N GLU A 194 11.46 -10.78 -4.10
CA GLU A 194 10.95 -9.95 -5.21
C GLU A 194 12.03 -9.70 -6.26
N GLY A 195 13.25 -9.36 -5.85
CA GLY A 195 14.37 -9.14 -6.77
C GLY A 195 14.70 -10.38 -7.60
N MET A 196 14.67 -11.56 -6.98
CA MET A 196 14.86 -12.84 -7.68
C MET A 196 13.71 -13.11 -8.67
N MET A 197 12.45 -12.85 -8.29
CA MET A 197 11.32 -13.03 -9.21
C MET A 197 11.37 -12.06 -10.40
N MET A 198 11.84 -10.83 -10.21
CA MET A 198 12.00 -9.84 -11.29
C MET A 198 13.06 -10.25 -12.32
N SER A 199 14.06 -11.06 -11.94
CA SER A 199 15.12 -11.50 -12.86
C SER A 199 14.70 -12.66 -13.78
N PHE A 200 13.54 -13.27 -13.53
CA PHE A 200 13.04 -14.42 -14.31
C PHE A 200 12.04 -14.04 -15.41
N ASN A 201 11.87 -12.74 -15.69
CA ASN A 201 11.01 -12.20 -16.75
C ASN A 201 11.82 -11.48 -17.83
#